data_AF-A0A2T4V8T1-F1
#
_entry.id   AF-A0A2T4V8T1-F1
#
_cell.length_a   1.000
_cell.length_b   1.000
_cell.length_c   1.000
_cell.angle_alpha   90.00
_cell.angle_beta   90.00
_cell.angle_gamma   90.00
#
_symmetry.space_group_name_H-M   'P 1'
#
loop_
_entity.id
_entity.type
_entity.pdbx_description
1 polymer ?
#
loop_
_entity_poly.entity_id
_entity_poly.type
_entity_poly.pdbx_seq_one_letter_code
_entity_poly.pdbx_strand_id
1 'polypeptide(L)'
;MSKPKLPFYELEFSGDATFWNEQDADHRHVFLMPVPIPEDFVAFGVLGSKHKPCFVARGKVHAHLDDFITRMTRDNARVDLYARPPLPGWLLKKYADDPHHEGHEFEAPPPPPVNGLVAGSTTSYEHRRHTPLWPEGPSSARHVFIMPIHRAPSEFLALGVSGSGGQVIFALTGSVQKYLGEFISRVVKEEAQVELRARPPLPEPILRKYLSEPSAENSRR
;
A
#
# COMPACT_ATOMS: atom_id res chain seq x y z
N MET A 1 15.82 -24.61 10.68
CA MET A 1 14.43 -24.96 10.30
C MET A 1 14.23 -24.62 8.82
N SER A 2 13.60 -25.50 8.05
CA SER A 2 13.28 -25.25 6.64
C SER A 2 12.25 -24.13 6.50
N LYS A 3 12.39 -23.29 5.47
CA LYS A 3 11.43 -22.21 5.19
C LYS A 3 10.13 -22.84 4.64
N PRO A 4 8.93 -22.46 5.12
CA PRO A 4 7.69 -23.02 4.63
C PRO A 4 7.46 -22.63 3.16
N LYS A 5 6.96 -23.58 2.35
CA LYS A 5 6.46 -23.27 1.00
C LYS A 5 5.05 -22.72 1.14
N LEU A 6 4.90 -21.42 0.84
CA LEU A 6 3.61 -20.73 0.89
C LEU A 6 2.94 -20.79 -0.49
N PRO A 7 1.60 -20.96 -0.56
CA PRO A 7 0.82 -20.61 -1.73
C PRO A 7 1.11 -19.18 -2.19
N PHE A 8 1.31 -19.01 -3.49
CA PHE A 8 1.52 -17.73 -4.14
C PHE A 8 0.44 -17.54 -5.19
N TYR A 9 -0.27 -16.41 -5.11
CA TYR A 9 -1.41 -16.11 -5.97
C TYR A 9 -1.12 -14.87 -6.82
N GLU A 10 -1.09 -15.03 -8.12
CA GLU A 10 -1.15 -13.91 -9.05
C GLU A 10 -2.62 -13.58 -9.28
N LEU A 11 -3.05 -12.41 -8.79
CA LEU A 11 -4.47 -12.04 -8.74
C LEU A 11 -5.09 -11.91 -10.13
N GLU A 12 -4.29 -11.65 -11.16
CA GLU A 12 -4.71 -11.66 -12.56
C GLU A 12 -5.32 -13.00 -13.00
N PHE A 13 -4.86 -14.11 -12.40
CA PHE A 13 -5.29 -15.47 -12.74
C PHE A 13 -6.01 -16.19 -11.60
N SER A 14 -6.25 -15.51 -10.47
CA SER A 14 -6.69 -16.13 -9.21
C SER A 14 -8.04 -15.63 -8.68
N GLY A 15 -8.94 -15.20 -9.57
CA GLY A 15 -10.23 -14.59 -9.19
C GLY A 15 -11.04 -15.42 -8.17
N ASP A 16 -11.06 -16.75 -8.34
CA ASP A 16 -11.85 -17.66 -7.49
C ASP A 16 -11.03 -18.38 -6.41
N ALA A 17 -9.72 -18.10 -6.29
CA ALA A 17 -8.82 -18.91 -5.47
C ALA A 17 -9.10 -18.80 -3.97
N THR A 18 -9.35 -19.90 -3.26
CA THR A 18 -9.55 -19.87 -1.80
C THR A 18 -8.23 -19.58 -1.07
N PHE A 19 -8.14 -18.43 -0.40
CA PHE A 19 -6.94 -17.98 0.31
C PHE A 19 -6.79 -18.57 1.71
N TRP A 20 -7.89 -18.90 2.37
CA TRP A 20 -7.93 -19.34 3.77
C TRP A 20 -8.46 -20.77 3.87
N ASN A 21 -7.73 -21.66 4.53
CA ASN A 21 -8.10 -23.09 4.68
C ASN A 21 -8.89 -23.42 5.96
N GLU A 22 -9.36 -22.38 6.68
CA GLU A 22 -10.25 -22.39 7.86
C GLU A 22 -9.87 -23.21 9.11
N GLN A 23 -9.64 -22.47 10.22
CA GLN A 23 -10.13 -22.74 11.58
C GLN A 23 -10.06 -21.46 12.45
N ASP A 24 -9.25 -20.47 12.07
CA ASP A 24 -9.04 -19.22 12.83
C ASP A 24 -9.55 -17.97 12.09
N ALA A 25 -10.87 -17.79 11.97
CA ALA A 25 -11.44 -16.61 11.30
C ALA A 25 -11.11 -15.29 12.00
N ASP A 26 -11.13 -15.27 13.34
CA ASP A 26 -10.95 -14.06 14.15
C ASP A 26 -9.51 -13.51 14.20
N HIS A 27 -8.58 -14.18 13.51
CA HIS A 27 -7.15 -13.87 13.57
C HIS A 27 -6.52 -13.72 12.19
N ARG A 28 -7.34 -13.54 11.15
CA ARG A 28 -6.89 -13.27 9.79
C ARG A 28 -6.41 -11.82 9.69
N HIS A 29 -5.17 -11.65 9.24
CA HIS A 29 -4.61 -10.34 8.96
C HIS A 29 -3.91 -10.40 7.60
N VAL A 30 -4.13 -9.37 6.79
CA VAL A 30 -3.43 -9.15 5.54
C VAL A 30 -2.56 -7.92 5.67
N PHE A 31 -1.27 -8.12 5.43
CA PHE A 31 -0.32 -7.02 5.27
C PHE A 31 -0.15 -6.70 3.80
N LEU A 32 -0.68 -5.54 3.37
CA LEU A 32 -0.41 -4.94 2.08
C LEU A 32 0.91 -4.17 2.12
N MET A 33 1.67 -4.22 1.03
CA MET A 33 2.86 -3.39 0.88
C MET A 33 3.13 -2.97 -0.57
N PRO A 34 3.71 -1.77 -0.77
CA PRO A 34 4.28 -1.38 -2.06
C PRO A 34 5.48 -2.27 -2.43
N VAL A 35 5.74 -2.39 -3.72
CA VAL A 35 6.89 -3.08 -4.30
C VAL A 35 7.62 -2.15 -5.30
N PRO A 36 8.79 -2.52 -5.84
CA PRO A 36 9.56 -1.64 -6.73
C PRO A 36 8.79 -1.14 -7.95
N ILE A 37 7.88 -1.95 -8.49
CA ILE A 37 6.93 -1.54 -9.53
C ILE A 37 5.73 -0.87 -8.83
N PRO A 38 5.55 0.44 -8.94
CA PRO A 38 4.60 1.19 -8.11
C PRO A 38 3.13 0.95 -8.47
N GLU A 39 2.85 0.43 -9.67
CA GLU A 39 1.52 -0.01 -10.09
C GLU A 39 1.16 -1.41 -9.55
N ASP A 40 2.11 -2.10 -8.92
CA ASP A 40 1.91 -3.40 -8.30
C ASP A 40 1.82 -3.28 -6.77
N PHE A 41 1.21 -4.28 -6.15
CA PHE A 41 1.26 -4.51 -4.72
C PHE A 41 1.49 -5.98 -4.41
N VAL A 42 2.01 -6.24 -3.20
CA VAL A 42 2.07 -7.57 -2.62
C VAL A 42 1.31 -7.58 -1.30
N ALA A 43 0.59 -8.67 -1.08
CA ALA A 43 -0.18 -8.93 0.13
C ALA A 43 0.31 -10.22 0.81
N PHE A 44 0.45 -10.18 2.13
CA PHE A 44 0.78 -11.35 2.94
C PHE A 44 -0.39 -11.67 3.84
N GLY A 45 -1.03 -12.82 3.62
CA GLY A 45 -2.02 -13.35 4.55
C GLY A 45 -1.33 -14.04 5.71
N VAL A 46 -1.65 -13.64 6.94
CA VAL A 46 -1.11 -14.21 8.17
C VAL A 46 -2.21 -14.55 9.18
N LEU A 47 -1.91 -15.51 10.05
CA LEU A 47 -2.78 -15.93 11.14
C LEU A 47 -2.13 -15.70 12.51
N GLY A 48 -2.98 -15.30 13.46
CA GLY A 48 -2.65 -15.26 14.89
C GLY A 48 -1.75 -14.11 15.30
N SER A 49 -1.58 -13.95 16.61
CA SER A 49 -0.73 -12.92 17.22
C SER A 49 0.76 -13.04 16.89
N LYS A 50 1.19 -14.21 16.38
CA LYS A 50 2.57 -14.46 15.94
C LYS A 50 2.79 -14.21 14.45
N HIS A 51 1.79 -13.70 13.73
CA HIS A 51 1.84 -13.42 12.29
C HIS A 51 2.36 -14.62 11.47
N LYS A 52 1.79 -15.81 11.69
CA LYS A 52 2.17 -17.01 10.94
C LYS A 52 1.78 -16.83 9.47
N PRO A 53 2.73 -16.81 8.51
CA PRO A 53 2.39 -16.63 7.10
C PRO A 53 1.60 -17.81 6.56
N CYS A 54 0.55 -17.51 5.79
CA CYS A 54 -0.37 -18.49 5.21
C CYS A 54 -0.34 -18.45 3.69
N PHE A 55 -0.33 -17.25 3.09
CA PHE A 55 -0.20 -17.09 1.65
C PHE A 55 0.47 -15.77 1.30
N VAL A 56 0.85 -15.66 0.03
CA VAL A 56 1.28 -14.41 -0.60
C VAL A 56 0.43 -14.18 -1.84
N ALA A 57 0.00 -12.95 -2.07
CA ALA A 57 -0.71 -12.56 -3.29
C ALA A 57 -0.03 -11.34 -3.92
N ARG A 58 -0.06 -11.25 -5.25
CA ARG A 58 0.45 -10.11 -6.03
C ARG A 58 -0.60 -9.65 -7.02
N GLY A 59 -0.75 -8.34 -7.18
CA GLY A 59 -1.68 -7.77 -8.16
C GLY A 59 -1.34 -6.34 -8.55
N LYS A 60 -2.10 -5.82 -9.52
CA LYS A 60 -2.06 -4.42 -9.96
C LYS A 60 -2.94 -3.57 -9.06
N VAL A 61 -2.46 -2.40 -8.67
CA VAL A 61 -3.17 -1.46 -7.78
C VAL A 61 -4.52 -1.07 -8.36
N HIS A 62 -4.56 -0.64 -9.62
CA HIS A 62 -5.79 -0.15 -10.25
C HIS A 62 -6.78 -1.26 -10.64
N ALA A 63 -6.28 -2.49 -10.88
CA ALA A 63 -7.11 -3.56 -11.40
C ALA A 63 -7.59 -4.55 -10.31
N HIS A 64 -6.78 -4.80 -9.27
CA HIS A 64 -7.01 -5.92 -8.36
C HIS A 64 -7.18 -5.52 -6.90
N LEU A 65 -6.74 -4.31 -6.49
CA LEU A 65 -6.65 -3.98 -5.06
C LEU A 65 -8.03 -3.83 -4.39
N ASP A 66 -9.00 -3.24 -5.08
CA ASP A 66 -10.37 -3.05 -4.56
C ASP A 66 -11.06 -4.40 -4.30
N ASP A 67 -11.13 -5.24 -5.33
CA ASP A 67 -11.71 -6.59 -5.24
C ASP A 67 -11.00 -7.45 -4.18
N PHE A 68 -9.66 -7.34 -4.11
CA PHE A 68 -8.89 -8.05 -3.11
C PHE A 68 -9.23 -7.59 -1.69
N ILE A 69 -9.27 -6.28 -1.41
CA ILE A 69 -9.63 -5.76 -0.08
C ILE A 69 -11.08 -6.13 0.28
N THR A 70 -12.00 -6.00 -0.67
CA THR A 70 -13.41 -6.37 -0.51
C THR A 70 -13.53 -7.83 -0.13
N ARG A 71 -12.80 -8.71 -0.82
CA ARG A 71 -12.75 -10.14 -0.52
C ARG A 71 -12.15 -10.42 0.86
N MET A 72 -11.00 -9.84 1.19
CA MET A 72 -10.35 -10.07 2.49
C MET A 72 -11.23 -9.59 3.64
N THR A 73 -11.94 -8.48 3.46
CA THR A 73 -12.89 -7.94 4.45
C THR A 73 -14.10 -8.86 4.62
N ARG A 74 -14.67 -9.39 3.52
CA ARG A 74 -15.73 -10.40 3.57
C ARG A 74 -15.28 -11.67 4.31
N ASP A 75 -14.02 -12.04 4.15
CA ASP A 75 -13.41 -13.20 4.82
C ASP A 75 -12.98 -12.89 6.27
N ASN A 76 -13.46 -11.78 6.86
CA ASN A 76 -13.17 -11.29 8.22
C ASN A 76 -11.67 -11.04 8.50
N ALA A 77 -10.87 -10.78 7.46
CA ALA A 77 -9.49 -10.39 7.64
C ALA A 77 -9.38 -8.89 7.92
N ARG A 78 -8.52 -8.53 8.88
CA ARG A 78 -8.01 -7.17 8.98
C ARG A 78 -7.06 -6.91 7.80
N VAL A 79 -7.11 -5.72 7.22
CA VAL A 79 -6.20 -5.34 6.13
C VAL A 79 -5.49 -4.04 6.48
N ASP A 80 -4.17 -4.13 6.59
CA ASP A 80 -3.31 -3.02 6.94
C ASP A 80 -2.27 -2.79 5.83
N LEU A 81 -1.90 -1.52 5.60
CA LEU A 81 -0.89 -1.09 4.64
C LEU A 81 0.40 -0.71 5.36
N TYR A 82 1.50 -1.35 4.99
CA TYR A 82 2.82 -1.13 5.56
C TYR A 82 3.84 -0.74 4.49
N ALA A 83 4.78 0.13 4.84
CA ALA A 83 6.00 0.31 4.02
C ALA A 83 6.84 -0.96 4.07
N ARG A 84 6.91 -1.55 5.26
CA ARG A 84 7.58 -2.82 5.53
C ARG A 84 6.83 -3.52 6.67
N PRO A 85 6.12 -4.63 6.42
CA PRO A 85 5.36 -5.29 7.46
C PRO A 85 6.25 -6.07 8.43
N PRO A 86 5.77 -6.37 9.65
CA PRO A 86 6.51 -7.07 10.69
C PRO A 86 6.60 -8.58 10.41
N LEU A 87 7.23 -8.92 9.28
CA LEU A 87 7.40 -10.28 8.78
C LEU A 87 8.89 -10.66 8.74
N PRO A 88 9.21 -11.97 8.76
CA PRO A 88 10.58 -12.43 8.62
C PRO A 88 11.25 -11.89 7.34
N GLY A 89 12.48 -11.40 7.45
CA GLY A 89 13.20 -10.77 6.33
C GLY A 89 13.37 -11.67 5.10
N TRP A 90 13.43 -12.99 5.28
CA TRP A 90 13.51 -13.94 4.15
C TRP A 90 12.25 -13.91 3.28
N LEU A 91 11.09 -13.63 3.88
CA LEU A 91 9.81 -13.62 3.19
C LEU A 91 9.67 -12.34 2.36
N LEU A 92 10.06 -11.20 2.95
CA LEU A 92 10.13 -9.92 2.26
C LEU A 92 11.11 -9.97 1.09
N LYS A 93 12.32 -10.50 1.32
CA LYS A 93 13.33 -10.63 0.27
C LYS A 93 12.84 -11.48 -0.91
N LYS A 94 12.04 -12.51 -0.64
CA LYS A 94 11.58 -13.44 -1.68
C LYS A 94 10.42 -12.88 -2.51
N TYR A 95 9.54 -12.07 -1.92
CA TYR A 95 8.28 -11.70 -2.57
C TYR A 95 8.08 -10.21 -2.78
N ALA A 96 8.82 -9.36 -2.07
CA ALA A 96 8.70 -7.91 -2.15
C ALA A 96 9.93 -7.24 -2.77
N ASP A 97 11.11 -7.83 -2.61
CA ASP A 97 12.36 -7.35 -3.22
C ASP A 97 12.65 -8.01 -4.57
N ASP A 98 11.80 -8.94 -5.01
CA ASP A 98 12.08 -9.79 -6.15
C ASP A 98 11.57 -9.15 -7.47
N PRO A 99 12.47 -8.73 -8.39
CA PRO A 99 12.09 -8.27 -9.72
C PRO A 99 11.88 -9.42 -10.71
N HIS A 100 12.03 -10.70 -10.31
CA HIS A 100 12.12 -11.82 -11.24
C HIS A 100 10.76 -12.17 -11.89
N HIS A 101 10.55 -11.63 -13.08
CA HIS A 101 10.86 -12.46 -14.24
C HIS A 101 12.34 -12.22 -14.61
N GLU A 102 13.05 -13.30 -14.92
CA GLU A 102 14.52 -13.39 -15.01
C GLU A 102 15.18 -12.32 -15.88
N GLY A 103 16.35 -11.85 -15.43
CA GLY A 103 17.24 -10.97 -16.19
C GLY A 103 17.22 -9.54 -15.66
N HIS A 104 18.13 -9.25 -14.74
CA HIS A 104 18.82 -7.98 -14.47
C HIS A 104 19.16 -7.91 -12.97
N GLU A 105 20.41 -8.25 -12.66
CA GLU A 105 21.02 -7.92 -11.38
C GLU A 105 21.10 -6.39 -11.28
N PHE A 106 20.32 -5.80 -10.39
CA PHE A 106 20.52 -4.42 -9.97
C PHE A 106 21.21 -4.42 -8.61
N GLU A 107 22.22 -3.55 -8.49
CA GLU A 107 22.90 -3.27 -7.22
C GLU A 107 21.90 -2.87 -6.15
N ALA A 108 22.18 -3.30 -4.92
CA ALA A 108 21.26 -3.34 -3.80
C ALA A 108 20.38 -2.07 -3.67
N PRO A 109 19.06 -2.21 -3.44
CA PRO A 109 18.18 -1.07 -3.24
C PRO A 109 18.64 -0.25 -2.01
N PRO A 110 18.51 1.08 -2.05
CA PRO A 110 18.89 1.93 -0.93
C PRO A 110 18.13 1.49 0.34
N PRO A 111 18.76 1.58 1.53
CA PRO A 111 18.10 1.20 2.77
C PRO A 111 16.80 2.03 2.91
N PRO A 112 15.66 1.38 3.20
CA PRO A 112 14.40 2.10 3.34
C PRO A 112 14.50 3.04 4.53
N PRO A 113 13.93 4.26 4.50
CA PRO A 113 13.62 4.92 5.75
C PRO A 113 12.62 4.03 6.50
N VAL A 114 13.07 3.49 7.64
CA VAL A 114 12.39 2.52 8.52
C VAL A 114 11.19 3.12 9.26
N ASN A 115 10.87 4.38 8.98
CA ASN A 115 10.05 5.20 9.82
C ASN A 115 8.94 5.77 8.97
N GLY A 116 7.83 5.04 8.84
CA GLY A 116 6.73 5.60 8.06
C GLY A 116 6.11 6.82 8.75
N LEU A 117 5.21 7.44 8.02
CA LEU A 117 5.14 8.90 8.00
C LEU A 117 3.87 9.38 8.70
N VAL A 118 3.93 10.51 9.42
CA VAL A 118 2.77 11.11 10.12
C VAL A 118 2.17 12.21 9.24
N ALA A 119 0.86 12.11 8.96
CA ALA A 119 0.10 13.09 8.19
C ALA A 119 0.00 14.44 8.93
N GLY A 120 0.36 15.53 8.26
CA GLY A 120 0.20 16.91 8.75
C GLY A 120 -1.21 17.47 8.50
N SER A 121 -1.31 18.50 7.64
CA SER A 121 -2.58 19.11 7.21
C SER A 121 -3.26 18.31 6.11
N THR A 122 -3.87 17.18 6.49
CA THR A 122 -4.64 16.32 5.59
C THR A 122 -6.13 16.40 5.89
N THR A 123 -6.96 16.26 4.85
CA THR A 123 -8.41 16.11 5.04
C THR A 123 -8.79 14.62 5.00
N SER A 124 -9.73 14.19 5.82
CA SER A 124 -10.29 12.84 5.67
C SER A 124 -10.97 12.70 4.32
N TYR A 125 -10.68 11.61 3.61
CA TYR A 125 -11.33 11.26 2.33
C TYR A 125 -12.85 11.22 2.46
N GLU A 126 -13.36 10.78 3.61
CA GLU A 126 -14.80 10.72 3.90
C GLU A 126 -15.51 12.06 3.65
N HIS A 127 -14.86 13.18 3.99
CA HIS A 127 -15.43 14.52 3.79
C HIS A 127 -15.37 15.01 2.34
N ARG A 128 -14.64 14.32 1.45
CA ARG A 128 -14.41 14.71 0.05
C ARG A 128 -15.02 13.74 -0.96
N ARG A 129 -15.69 12.67 -0.49
CA ARG A 129 -16.25 11.59 -1.33
C ARG A 129 -17.11 12.06 -2.50
N HIS A 130 -17.82 13.17 -2.33
CA HIS A 130 -18.80 13.66 -3.31
C HIS A 130 -18.35 14.92 -4.05
N THR A 131 -17.11 15.39 -3.85
CA THR A 131 -16.59 16.62 -4.47
C THR A 131 -15.39 16.29 -5.36
N PRO A 132 -15.34 16.71 -6.65
CA PRO A 132 -14.20 16.46 -7.55
C PRO A 132 -12.84 16.70 -6.87
N LEU A 133 -11.87 15.80 -7.07
CA LEU A 133 -10.56 15.93 -6.42
C LEU A 133 -9.66 16.89 -7.17
N TRP A 134 -9.81 16.95 -8.50
CA TRP A 134 -9.01 17.81 -9.36
C TRP A 134 -9.78 19.05 -9.79
N PRO A 135 -9.11 20.20 -9.93
CA PRO A 135 -9.66 21.33 -10.65
C PRO A 135 -9.85 20.98 -12.14
N GLU A 136 -10.75 21.70 -12.81
CA GLU A 136 -10.92 21.61 -14.27
C GLU A 136 -9.59 21.91 -14.98
N GLY A 137 -9.24 21.10 -15.97
CA GLY A 137 -7.97 21.21 -16.69
C GLY A 137 -7.49 19.89 -17.29
N PRO A 138 -6.35 19.90 -18.01
CA PRO A 138 -5.84 18.72 -18.69
C PRO A 138 -5.52 17.58 -17.71
N SER A 139 -5.94 16.36 -18.05
CA SER A 139 -5.76 15.15 -17.24
C SER A 139 -4.39 14.50 -17.36
N SER A 140 -3.65 14.77 -18.45
CA SER A 140 -2.41 14.08 -18.84
C SER A 140 -1.21 14.26 -17.89
N ALA A 141 -1.39 14.91 -16.75
CA ALA A 141 -0.34 15.11 -15.74
C ALA A 141 -0.81 14.81 -14.30
N ARG A 142 -1.92 14.08 -14.12
CA ARG A 142 -2.47 13.75 -12.79
C ARG A 142 -1.84 12.46 -12.27
N HIS A 143 -1.13 12.55 -11.16
CA HIS A 143 -0.58 11.40 -10.44
C HIS A 143 -1.15 11.38 -9.02
N VAL A 144 -1.45 10.19 -8.52
CA VAL A 144 -1.86 9.95 -7.15
C VAL A 144 -0.88 8.97 -6.52
N PHE A 145 -0.17 9.44 -5.50
CA PHE A 145 0.68 8.58 -4.68
C PHE A 145 -0.06 8.15 -3.43
N ILE A 146 -0.21 6.84 -3.24
CA ILE A 146 -0.79 6.22 -2.05
C ILE A 146 0.35 5.68 -1.20
N MET A 147 0.32 5.97 0.11
CA MET A 147 1.39 5.62 1.04
C MET A 147 0.85 5.07 2.37
N PRO A 148 1.62 4.19 3.03
CA PRO A 148 1.36 3.75 4.40
C PRO A 148 1.57 4.87 5.43
N ILE A 149 0.74 4.89 6.48
CA ILE A 149 0.92 5.72 7.68
C ILE A 149 1.44 4.83 8.81
N HIS A 150 2.67 5.06 9.29
CA HIS A 150 3.32 4.10 10.20
C HIS A 150 2.62 3.89 11.53
N ARG A 151 2.10 4.97 12.12
CA ARG A 151 1.39 4.90 13.41
C ARG A 151 -0.06 4.43 13.25
N ALA A 152 -0.57 4.36 12.03
CA ALA A 152 -1.93 3.97 11.71
C ALA A 152 -1.93 3.10 10.44
N PRO A 153 -1.44 1.85 10.50
CA PRO A 153 -1.31 0.99 9.31
C PRO A 153 -2.68 0.60 8.72
N SER A 154 -3.77 0.77 9.48
CA SER A 154 -5.14 0.64 8.97
C SER A 154 -5.60 1.85 8.14
N GLU A 155 -4.75 2.88 8.00
CA GLU A 155 -5.00 4.09 7.23
C GLU A 155 -3.96 4.27 6.12
N PHE A 156 -4.36 4.98 5.07
CA PHE A 156 -3.47 5.40 3.98
C PHE A 156 -3.43 6.93 3.89
N LEU A 157 -2.35 7.44 3.32
CA LEU A 157 -2.22 8.82 2.86
C LEU A 157 -2.19 8.82 1.33
N ALA A 158 -3.01 9.66 0.71
CA ALA A 158 -3.01 9.90 -0.72
C ALA A 158 -2.62 11.35 -1.03
N LEU A 159 -1.65 11.52 -1.93
CA LEU A 159 -1.24 12.82 -2.46
C LEU A 159 -1.59 12.89 -3.94
N GLY A 160 -2.47 13.82 -4.30
CA GLY A 160 -2.75 14.15 -5.69
C GLY A 160 -1.79 15.22 -6.16
N VAL A 161 -1.03 14.92 -7.21
CA VAL A 161 0.00 15.79 -7.78
C VAL A 161 -0.31 16.07 -9.25
N SER A 162 -0.13 17.33 -9.66
CA SER A 162 -0.27 17.73 -11.06
C SER A 162 0.98 18.42 -11.61
N GLY A 163 1.30 18.13 -12.86
CA GLY A 163 2.31 18.85 -13.64
C GLY A 163 3.75 18.46 -13.30
N SER A 164 4.70 18.94 -14.11
CA SER A 164 6.13 18.65 -13.99
C SER A 164 6.80 19.24 -12.75
N GLY A 165 6.14 20.21 -12.08
CA GLY A 165 6.64 20.88 -10.88
C GLY A 165 6.33 20.19 -9.56
N GLY A 166 5.62 19.05 -9.56
CA GLY A 166 5.30 18.31 -8.34
C GLY A 166 4.33 19.04 -7.40
N GLN A 167 3.43 19.87 -7.95
CA GLN A 167 2.46 20.60 -7.14
C GLN A 167 1.43 19.63 -6.55
N VAL A 168 1.33 19.61 -5.21
CA VAL A 168 0.31 18.85 -4.49
C VAL A 168 -1.01 19.61 -4.54
N ILE A 169 -2.01 19.03 -5.20
CA ILE A 169 -3.38 19.55 -5.34
C ILE A 169 -4.23 19.15 -4.14
N PHE A 170 -4.08 17.92 -3.66
CA PHE A 170 -4.77 17.45 -2.47
C PHE A 170 -3.90 16.49 -1.66
N ALA A 171 -4.19 16.42 -0.36
CA ALA A 171 -3.63 15.45 0.56
C ALA A 171 -4.75 14.88 1.44
N LEU A 172 -5.00 13.59 1.34
CA LEU A 172 -6.14 12.92 1.96
C LEU A 172 -5.70 11.72 2.80
N THR A 173 -6.37 11.50 3.92
CA THR A 173 -6.24 10.26 4.69
C THR A 173 -7.53 9.46 4.69
N GLY A 174 -7.44 8.14 4.79
CA GLY A 174 -8.61 7.28 4.84
C GLY A 174 -8.29 5.88 5.35
N SER A 175 -9.32 5.17 5.82
CA SER A 175 -9.18 3.76 6.19
C SER A 175 -8.89 2.90 4.96
N VAL A 176 -7.90 2.00 5.08
CA VAL A 176 -7.53 1.02 4.04
C VAL A 176 -8.73 0.15 3.69
N GLN A 177 -9.33 -0.52 4.67
CA GLN A 177 -10.44 -1.43 4.43
C GLN A 177 -11.71 -0.74 3.95
N LYS A 178 -11.98 0.48 4.44
CA LYS A 178 -13.25 1.16 4.14
C LYS A 178 -13.21 1.96 2.84
N TYR A 179 -12.08 2.57 2.50
CA TYR A 179 -12.04 3.64 1.51
C TYR A 179 -11.00 3.47 0.39
N LEU A 180 -9.98 2.61 0.55
CA LEU A 180 -8.88 2.59 -0.42
C LEU A 180 -9.33 2.15 -1.82
N GLY A 181 -10.13 1.10 -1.91
CA GLY A 181 -10.70 0.63 -3.18
C GLY A 181 -11.59 1.67 -3.86
N GLU A 182 -12.55 2.23 -3.11
CA GLU A 182 -13.43 3.33 -3.57
C GLU A 182 -12.62 4.53 -4.09
N PHE A 183 -11.58 4.93 -3.35
CA PHE A 183 -10.70 6.03 -3.70
C PHE A 183 -9.94 5.77 -5.00
N ILE A 184 -9.34 4.58 -5.17
CA ILE A 184 -8.61 4.18 -6.39
C ILE A 184 -9.55 4.21 -7.60
N SER A 185 -10.70 3.53 -7.48
CA SER A 185 -11.73 3.50 -8.53
C SER A 185 -12.14 4.91 -8.96
N ARG A 186 -12.20 5.84 -8.01
CA ARG A 186 -12.52 7.23 -8.28
C ARG A 186 -11.39 7.98 -9.00
N VAL A 187 -10.16 7.93 -8.51
CA VAL A 187 -9.06 8.68 -9.14
C VAL A 187 -8.73 8.17 -10.54
N VAL A 188 -8.93 6.86 -10.79
CA VAL A 188 -8.83 6.26 -12.12
C VAL A 188 -9.92 6.82 -13.06
N LYS A 189 -11.17 6.95 -12.59
CA LYS A 189 -12.25 7.61 -13.35
C LYS A 189 -11.96 9.09 -13.63
N GLU A 190 -11.21 9.75 -12.75
CA GLU A 190 -10.72 11.12 -12.94
C GLU A 190 -9.41 11.17 -13.78
N GLU A 191 -9.09 10.08 -14.48
CA GLU A 191 -7.94 9.91 -15.40
C GLU A 191 -6.56 10.12 -14.76
N ALA A 192 -6.45 9.87 -13.45
CA ALA A 192 -5.16 9.94 -12.76
C ALA A 192 -4.41 8.60 -12.80
N GLN A 193 -3.09 8.68 -12.91
CA GLN A 193 -2.21 7.54 -12.67
C GLN A 193 -2.10 7.29 -11.17
N VAL A 194 -2.18 6.03 -10.75
CA VAL A 194 -2.20 5.64 -9.33
C VAL A 194 -1.00 4.77 -9.02
N GLU A 195 -0.26 5.16 -8.00
CA GLU A 195 0.98 4.51 -7.60
C GLU A 195 0.98 4.25 -6.09
N LEU A 196 1.25 3.00 -5.70
CA LEU A 196 1.47 2.62 -4.32
C LEU A 196 2.96 2.71 -4.01
N ARG A 197 3.35 3.61 -3.10
CA ARG A 197 4.75 3.95 -2.83
C ARG A 197 5.02 3.91 -1.34
N ALA A 198 6.17 3.38 -0.94
CA ALA A 198 6.67 3.56 0.44
C ALA A 198 7.06 5.03 0.68
N ARG A 199 7.63 5.67 -0.36
CA ARG A 199 7.96 7.10 -0.40
C ARG A 199 7.73 7.62 -1.83
N PRO A 200 7.02 8.72 -2.03
CA PRO A 200 6.73 9.23 -3.36
C PRO A 200 7.93 10.03 -3.88
N PRO A 201 8.12 10.14 -5.20
CA PRO A 201 9.24 10.82 -5.84
C PRO A 201 9.07 12.35 -5.84
N LEU A 202 8.78 12.94 -4.67
CA LEU A 202 8.63 14.39 -4.51
C LEU A 202 9.81 14.97 -3.73
N PRO A 203 10.18 16.25 -3.98
CA PRO A 203 11.20 16.95 -3.22
C PRO A 203 10.94 16.94 -1.71
N GLU A 204 12.00 16.76 -0.93
CA GLU A 204 11.95 16.71 0.54
C GLU A 204 11.21 17.90 1.19
N PRO A 205 11.38 19.16 0.75
CA PRO A 205 10.63 20.29 1.32
C PRO A 205 9.11 20.20 1.13
N ILE A 206 8.64 19.50 0.09
CA ILE A 206 7.22 19.24 -0.17
C ILE A 206 6.76 18.10 0.73
N LEU A 207 7.52 17.01 0.79
CA LEU A 207 7.24 15.85 1.64
C LEU A 207 7.04 16.26 3.10
N ARG A 208 7.92 17.11 3.66
CA ARG A 208 7.87 17.55 5.07
C ARG A 208 6.59 18.29 5.46
N LYS A 209 5.82 18.82 4.50
CA LYS A 209 4.51 19.44 4.80
C LYS A 209 3.44 18.42 5.14
N TYR A 210 3.57 17.21 4.61
CA TYR A 210 2.57 16.15 4.71
C TYR A 210 3.07 14.97 5.51
N LEU A 211 4.38 14.84 5.68
CA LEU A 211 5.06 13.70 6.27
C LEU A 211 6.05 14.21 7.32
N SER A 212 5.82 13.87 8.59
CA SER A 212 6.82 14.09 9.64
C SER A 212 7.61 12.82 9.90
N GLU A 213 8.94 12.95 10.00
CA GLU A 213 9.78 11.88 10.55
C GLU A 213 9.45 11.71 12.05
N PRO A 214 9.37 10.48 12.58
CA PRO A 214 9.27 10.28 14.01
C PRO A 214 10.54 10.83 14.68
N SER A 215 10.35 11.69 15.68
CA SER A 215 11.44 12.24 16.50
C SER A 215 12.30 11.10 17.08
N ALA A 216 13.62 11.24 16.94
CA ALA A 216 14.62 10.28 17.43
C ALA A 216 14.56 10.01 18.96
N GLU A 217 13.79 10.79 19.71
CA GLU A 217 13.59 10.62 21.16
C GLU A 217 12.84 9.34 21.56
N ASN A 218 12.12 8.68 20.64
CA ASN A 218 11.34 7.49 20.98
C ASN A 218 11.99 6.15 20.62
N SER A 219 13.23 6.13 20.12
CA SER A 219 13.98 4.88 19.90
C SER A 219 14.71 4.37 21.16
N ARG A 220 14.46 4.99 22.32
CA ARG A 220 15.02 4.60 23.62
C ARG A 220 13.92 4.44 24.68
N ARG A 221 12.94 3.55 24.47
CA ARG A 221 12.13 2.98 25.54
C ARG A 221 11.83 1.53 25.26
#